data_AF-A0A970A4Y9-F1
#
_entry.id   AF-A0A970A4Y9-F1
#
_cell.length_a   1.000
_cell.length_b   1.000
_cell.length_c   1.000
_cell.angle_alpha   90.00
_cell.angle_beta   90.00
_cell.angle_gamma   90.00
#
_symmetry.space_group_name_H-M   'P 1'
#
loop_
_entity.id
_entity.type
_entity.pdbx_description
1 polymer ?
#
loop_
_entity_poly.entity_id
_entity_poly.type
_entity_poly.pdbx_seq_one_letter_code
_entity_poly.pdbx_strand_id
1 'polypeptide(L)'
;MRNSNRKAFTLAELLISVLILALVTGMGYMLVNRSLVSMRRQQQSMDTLHEARSFLMQIERDLRQMTKIVALDTVFKPYLFDEQNALFYKMTIEIPSDDGASTQRVTYTYEGPDSYDPTEGAVKRIYRETQSGGKKMLITKQLDYLKVWGTDGEIIRNKLESESMENYVSYLTPHYYHPTNPASDGLRDISKIRGIELQLSMHEMLDKDNKPIKQRTFTTRVYSRMLNPKNES
;
A
#
# COMPACT_ATOMS: atom_id res chain seq x y z
N MET A 1 14.91 70.51 32.81
CA MET A 1 16.08 69.62 32.61
C MET A 1 15.62 68.35 31.93
N ARG A 2 16.08 68.08 30.71
CA ARG A 2 15.90 66.77 30.07
C ARG A 2 17.13 66.50 29.21
N ASN A 3 18.16 65.93 29.82
CA ASN A 3 19.37 65.51 29.11
C ASN A 3 18.99 64.32 28.21
N SER A 4 18.90 64.60 26.91
CA SER A 4 18.81 63.59 25.87
C SER A 4 20.20 62.97 25.69
N ASN A 5 20.47 61.85 26.38
CA ASN A 5 21.60 60.97 26.08
C ASN A 5 21.41 60.34 24.69
N ARG A 6 21.79 61.05 23.63
CA ARG A 6 21.99 60.46 22.30
C ARG A 6 23.33 59.75 22.31
N LYS A 7 23.33 58.43 22.54
CA LYS A 7 24.49 57.58 22.29
C LYS A 7 24.71 57.51 20.77
N ALA A 8 25.83 58.04 20.29
CA ALA A 8 26.25 57.86 18.90
C ALA A 8 26.84 56.45 18.77
N PHE A 9 26.19 55.60 17.98
CA PHE A 9 26.72 54.27 17.65
C PHE A 9 27.87 54.40 16.67
N THR A 10 28.96 53.66 16.91
CA THR A 10 30.09 53.64 15.98
C THR A 10 29.77 52.77 14.76
N LEU A 11 30.34 53.09 13.60
CA LEU A 11 30.15 52.33 12.35
C LEU A 11 30.44 50.83 12.55
N ALA A 12 31.43 50.50 13.37
CA ALA A 12 31.80 49.13 13.72
C ALA A 12 30.68 48.39 14.46
N GLU A 13 30.03 49.02 15.43
CA GLU A 13 28.90 48.41 16.17
C GLU A 13 27.70 48.15 15.27
N LEU A 14 27.46 49.04 14.29
CA LEU A 14 26.38 48.86 13.31
C LEU A 14 26.68 47.70 12.35
N LEU A 15 27.92 47.58 11.86
CA LEU A 15 28.36 46.46 11.02
C LEU A 15 28.30 45.12 11.75
N ILE A 16 28.73 45.08 13.01
CA ILE A 16 28.64 43.88 13.86
C ILE A 16 27.17 43.50 14.08
N SER A 17 26.30 44.47 14.34
CA SER A 17 24.86 44.22 14.53
C SER A 17 24.20 43.65 13.27
N VAL A 18 24.56 44.17 12.08
CA VAL A 18 24.09 43.64 10.79
C VAL A 18 24.61 42.23 10.54
N LEU A 19 25.88 41.95 10.86
CA LEU A 19 26.46 40.61 10.73
C LEU A 19 25.76 39.60 11.64
N ILE A 20 25.53 39.95 12.91
CA ILE A 20 24.81 39.11 13.87
C ILE A 20 23.38 38.88 13.40
N LEU A 21 22.69 39.93 12.94
CA LEU A 21 21.34 39.80 12.41
C LEU A 21 21.30 38.86 11.20
N ALA A 22 22.22 39.02 10.24
CA ALA A 22 22.31 38.14 9.07
C ALA A 22 22.55 36.68 9.45
N LEU A 23 23.42 36.41 10.42
CA LEU A 23 23.67 35.06 10.93
C LEU A 23 22.43 34.48 11.62
N VAL A 24 21.79 35.24 12.52
CA VAL A 24 20.59 34.79 13.23
C VAL A 24 19.43 34.55 12.27
N THR A 25 19.22 35.44 11.29
CA THR A 25 18.19 35.27 10.27
C THR A 25 18.49 34.07 9.38
N GLY A 26 19.75 33.86 8.98
CA GLY A 26 20.17 32.70 8.19
C GLY A 26 19.97 31.38 8.93
N MET A 27 20.39 31.29 10.19
CA MET A 27 20.18 30.12 11.04
C MET A 27 18.69 29.87 11.29
N GLY A 28 17.91 30.93 11.56
CA GLY A 28 16.46 30.86 11.73
C GLY A 28 15.76 30.32 10.48
N TYR A 29 16.13 30.81 9.30
CA TYR A 29 15.61 30.32 8.03
C TYR A 29 15.93 28.85 7.80
N MET A 30 17.17 28.41 8.07
CA MET A 30 17.56 27.00 7.94
C MET A 30 16.77 26.08 8.88
N LEU A 31 16.58 26.48 10.14
CA LEU A 31 15.80 25.71 11.11
C LEU A 31 14.33 25.59 10.72
N VAL A 32 13.70 26.70 10.30
CA VAL A 32 12.32 26.70 9.83
C VAL A 32 12.17 25.83 8.57
N ASN A 33 13.07 25.96 7.60
CA ASN A 33 13.01 25.16 6.38
C ASN A 33 13.18 23.67 6.68
N ARG A 34 14.13 23.29 7.56
CA ARG A 34 14.31 21.90 7.99
C ARG A 34 13.07 21.36 8.69
N SER A 35 12.44 22.16 9.56
CA SER A 35 11.21 21.80 10.26
C SER A 35 10.05 21.58 9.29
N LEU A 36 9.83 22.51 8.34
CA LEU A 36 8.78 22.40 7.32
C LEU A 36 8.96 21.16 6.43
N VAL A 37 10.19 20.85 6.01
CA VAL A 37 10.48 19.64 5.24
C VAL A 37 10.19 18.38 6.07
N SER A 38 10.56 18.38 7.36
CA SER A 38 10.24 17.27 8.27
C SER A 38 8.74 17.06 8.45
N MET A 39 7.97 18.14 8.67
CA MET A 39 6.52 18.08 8.81
C MET A 39 5.84 17.56 7.54
N ARG A 40 6.27 18.03 6.36
CA ARG A 40 5.75 17.55 5.08
C ARG A 40 6.01 16.05 4.88
N ARG A 41 7.20 15.56 5.24
CA ARG A 41 7.53 14.13 5.17
C ARG A 41 6.68 13.30 6.13
N GLN A 42 6.45 13.78 7.34
CA GLN A 42 5.58 13.11 8.31
C GLN A 42 4.13 13.08 7.83
N GLN A 43 3.62 14.18 7.29
CA GLN A 43 2.27 14.25 6.73
C GLN A 43 2.12 13.28 5.56
N GLN A 44 3.09 13.26 4.63
CA GLN A 44 3.09 12.32 3.50
C GLN A 44 3.02 10.87 3.99
N SER A 45 3.89 10.47 4.93
CA SER A 45 3.90 9.13 5.51
C SER A 45 2.56 8.76 6.18
N MET A 46 1.97 9.70 6.93
CA MET A 46 0.67 9.51 7.58
C MET A 46 -0.47 9.33 6.57
N ASP A 47 -0.49 10.14 5.51
CA ASP A 47 -1.48 10.03 4.44
C ASP A 47 -1.38 8.66 3.74
N THR A 48 -0.17 8.19 3.43
CA THR A 48 0.06 6.85 2.87
C THR A 48 -0.46 5.76 3.80
N LEU A 49 -0.21 5.87 5.11
CA LEU A 49 -0.65 4.88 6.10
C LEU A 49 -2.18 4.86 6.24
N HIS A 50 -2.82 6.02 6.23
CA HIS A 50 -4.27 6.11 6.29
C HIS A 50 -4.92 5.51 5.05
N GLU A 51 -4.38 5.79 3.86
CA GLU A 51 -4.84 5.23 2.60
C GLU A 51 -4.66 3.70 2.55
N ALA A 52 -3.46 3.21 2.89
CA ALA A 52 -3.18 1.78 2.99
C ALA A 52 -4.14 1.08 3.95
N ARG A 53 -4.33 1.64 5.15
CA ARG A 53 -5.25 1.08 6.15
C ARG A 53 -6.69 1.05 5.66
N SER A 54 -7.16 2.14 5.05
CA SER A 54 -8.53 2.23 4.53
C SER A 54 -8.79 1.17 3.45
N PHE A 55 -7.85 1.02 2.50
CA PHE A 55 -7.90 -0.02 1.49
C PHE A 55 -7.91 -1.42 2.10
N LEU A 56 -6.96 -1.72 3.00
CA LEU A 56 -6.83 -3.05 3.62
C LEU A 56 -8.08 -3.43 4.43
N MET A 57 -8.65 -2.49 5.20
CA MET A 57 -9.89 -2.73 5.94
C MET A 57 -11.07 -3.02 5.00
N GLN A 58 -11.16 -2.30 3.87
CA GLN A 58 -12.24 -2.50 2.90
C GLN A 58 -12.12 -3.85 2.20
N ILE A 59 -10.96 -4.19 1.65
CA ILE A 59 -10.76 -5.45 0.93
C ILE A 59 -10.83 -6.65 1.87
N GLU A 60 -10.32 -6.53 3.11
CA GLU A 60 -10.46 -7.58 4.11
C GLU A 60 -11.92 -7.84 4.48
N ARG A 61 -12.71 -6.77 4.69
CA ARG A 61 -14.15 -6.91 4.95
C ARG A 61 -14.83 -7.65 3.81
N ASP A 62 -14.62 -7.22 2.57
CA ASP A 62 -15.29 -7.79 1.41
C ASP A 62 -14.86 -9.25 1.18
N LEU A 63 -13.57 -9.57 1.33
CA LEU A 63 -13.06 -10.94 1.21
C LEU A 63 -13.56 -11.84 2.34
N ARG A 64 -13.72 -11.33 3.57
CA ARG A 64 -14.27 -12.10 4.69
C ARG A 64 -15.75 -12.41 4.49
N GLN A 65 -16.48 -11.48 3.89
CA GLN A 65 -17.90 -11.60 3.60
C GLN A 65 -18.17 -12.30 2.26
N MET A 66 -17.15 -12.55 1.45
CA MET A 66 -17.35 -13.12 0.11
C MET A 66 -18.04 -14.48 0.20
N THR A 67 -19.04 -14.65 -0.65
CA THR A 67 -19.70 -15.93 -0.88
C THR A 67 -19.05 -16.67 -2.05
N LYS A 68 -18.45 -15.93 -3.00
CA LYS A 68 -17.84 -16.50 -4.20
C LYS A 68 -16.81 -15.55 -4.82
N ILE A 69 -15.72 -16.11 -5.36
CA ILE A 69 -14.84 -15.40 -6.30
C ILE A 69 -15.30 -15.71 -7.72
N VAL A 70 -15.59 -14.67 -8.50
CA VAL A 70 -16.09 -14.76 -9.89
C VAL A 70 -14.94 -14.69 -10.88
N ALA A 71 -13.96 -13.81 -10.63
CA ALA A 71 -12.77 -13.66 -11.46
C ALA A 71 -11.59 -13.23 -10.59
N LEU A 72 -10.39 -13.72 -10.91
CA LEU A 72 -9.13 -13.26 -10.35
C LEU A 72 -8.08 -13.27 -11.47
N ASP A 73 -7.65 -12.08 -11.85
CA ASP A 73 -6.65 -11.84 -12.89
C ASP A 73 -5.39 -11.24 -12.26
N THR A 74 -4.31 -11.98 -12.41
CA THR A 74 -3.04 -11.79 -11.74
C THR A 74 -1.94 -12.39 -12.62
N VAL A 75 -0.91 -11.60 -12.97
CA VAL A 75 0.26 -12.13 -13.69
C VAL A 75 1.19 -12.81 -12.70
N PHE A 76 1.55 -14.05 -13.00
CA PHE A 76 2.46 -14.85 -12.19
C PHE A 76 3.64 -15.33 -13.02
N LYS A 77 4.84 -15.05 -12.51
CA LYS A 77 6.11 -15.52 -13.05
C LYS A 77 6.84 -16.34 -11.95
N PRO A 78 7.85 -17.14 -12.30
CA PRO A 78 8.47 -18.14 -11.42
C PRO A 78 8.99 -17.60 -10.07
N TYR A 79 9.23 -16.29 -9.97
CA TYR A 79 9.63 -15.62 -8.75
C TYR A 79 8.47 -14.79 -8.19
N LEU A 80 7.61 -15.47 -7.43
CA LEU A 80 6.38 -14.95 -6.81
C LEU A 80 6.58 -13.63 -6.04
N PHE A 81 7.76 -13.46 -5.45
CA PHE A 81 8.09 -12.36 -4.55
C PHE A 81 8.88 -11.22 -5.21
N ASP A 82 9.24 -11.36 -6.49
CA ASP A 82 9.89 -10.28 -7.24
C ASP A 82 8.89 -9.15 -7.53
N GLU A 83 9.38 -7.92 -7.52
CA GLU A 83 8.63 -6.68 -7.75
C GLU A 83 8.10 -6.61 -9.18
N GLN A 84 8.83 -7.19 -10.14
CA GLN A 84 8.47 -7.24 -11.56
C GLN A 84 7.39 -8.30 -11.90
N ASN A 85 6.97 -9.09 -10.91
CA ASN A 85 6.15 -10.30 -11.10
C ASN A 85 4.83 -10.24 -10.30
N ALA A 86 4.34 -9.04 -10.03
CA ALA A 86 3.58 -8.71 -8.83
C ALA A 86 2.18 -8.15 -9.05
N LEU A 87 1.54 -8.41 -10.18
CA LEU A 87 0.44 -7.54 -10.64
C LEU A 87 -0.89 -8.25 -10.48
N PHE A 88 -1.57 -7.94 -9.37
CA PHE A 88 -3.02 -7.98 -9.33
C PHE A 88 -3.57 -7.01 -10.38
N TYR A 89 -4.43 -7.48 -11.29
CA TYR A 89 -5.10 -6.64 -12.28
C TYR A 89 -6.58 -6.47 -11.97
N LYS A 90 -7.27 -7.57 -11.70
CA LYS A 90 -8.70 -7.56 -11.48
C LYS A 90 -9.12 -8.68 -10.55
N MET A 91 -10.08 -8.39 -9.68
CA MET A 91 -10.79 -9.43 -8.95
C MET A 91 -12.26 -9.05 -8.85
N THR A 92 -13.12 -9.98 -9.23
CA THR A 92 -14.56 -9.83 -9.05
C THR A 92 -15.01 -10.88 -8.04
N ILE A 93 -15.70 -10.44 -7.00
CA ILE A 93 -16.26 -11.27 -5.94
C ILE A 93 -17.75 -10.99 -5.78
N GLU A 94 -18.49 -11.96 -5.26
CA GLU A 94 -19.85 -11.80 -4.80
C GLU A 94 -19.84 -11.73 -3.27
N ILE A 95 -20.48 -10.68 -2.74
CA ILE A 95 -20.68 -10.47 -1.30
C ILE A 95 -22.19 -10.30 -1.03
N PRO A 96 -22.67 -10.55 0.19
CA PRO A 96 -24.04 -10.18 0.57
C PRO A 96 -24.26 -8.67 0.38
N SER A 97 -25.42 -8.30 -0.15
CA SER A 97 -25.86 -6.90 -0.16
C SER A 97 -26.29 -6.44 1.23
N ASP A 98 -26.43 -5.12 1.40
CA ASP A 98 -26.81 -4.51 2.68
C ASP A 98 -28.21 -4.93 3.17
N ASP A 99 -29.06 -5.44 2.27
CA ASP A 99 -30.38 -6.02 2.58
C ASP A 99 -30.29 -7.44 3.18
N GLY A 100 -29.11 -8.07 3.17
CA GLY A 100 -28.85 -9.41 3.68
C GLY A 100 -29.51 -10.56 2.91
N ALA A 101 -30.34 -10.25 1.91
CA ALA A 101 -31.16 -11.24 1.18
C ALA A 101 -30.63 -11.52 -0.23
N SER A 102 -29.94 -10.55 -0.84
CA SER A 102 -29.36 -10.70 -2.17
C SER A 102 -27.82 -10.68 -2.13
N THR A 103 -27.20 -10.93 -3.29
CA THR A 103 -25.75 -10.84 -3.45
C THR A 103 -25.45 -9.71 -4.42
N GLN A 104 -24.35 -9.01 -4.18
CA GLN A 104 -23.83 -7.95 -5.04
C GLN A 104 -22.44 -8.32 -5.54
N ARG A 105 -22.17 -7.99 -6.81
CA ARG A 105 -20.82 -8.12 -7.36
C ARG A 105 -19.99 -6.89 -7.01
N VAL A 106 -18.78 -7.17 -6.53
CA VAL A 106 -17.74 -6.18 -6.26
C VAL A 106 -16.54 -6.50 -7.13
N THR A 107 -16.11 -5.52 -7.91
CA THR A 107 -14.93 -5.63 -8.77
C THR A 107 -13.85 -4.69 -8.28
N TYR A 108 -12.72 -5.25 -7.91
CA TYR A 108 -11.48 -4.55 -7.69
C TYR A 108 -10.69 -4.52 -8.99
N THR A 109 -10.22 -3.35 -9.40
CA THR A 109 -9.39 -3.18 -10.60
C THR A 109 -8.15 -2.39 -10.24
N TYR A 110 -7.01 -2.86 -10.70
CA TYR A 110 -5.74 -2.15 -10.64
C TYR A 110 -5.47 -1.51 -12.00
N GLU A 111 -5.20 -0.21 -11.98
CA GLU A 111 -4.75 0.56 -13.13
C GLU A 111 -3.33 1.00 -12.83
N GLY A 112 -2.34 0.47 -13.56
CA GLY A 112 -0.94 0.79 -13.33
C GLY A 112 -0.10 0.63 -14.60
N PRO A 113 1.08 1.26 -14.66
CA PRO A 113 1.95 1.20 -15.80
C PRO A 113 2.67 -0.16 -15.79
N ASP A 114 2.13 -1.11 -16.53
CA ASP A 114 2.89 -2.25 -17.07
C ASP A 114 2.29 -2.66 -18.41
N SER A 115 3.01 -2.37 -19.50
CA SER A 115 2.85 -2.86 -20.89
C SER A 115 1.49 -2.74 -21.61
N TYR A 116 0.39 -2.38 -20.95
CA TYR A 116 -0.97 -2.33 -21.53
C TYR A 116 -1.57 -0.93 -21.63
N ASP A 117 -0.96 0.06 -20.98
CA ASP A 117 -1.26 1.48 -21.17
C ASP A 117 0.07 2.22 -21.43
N PRO A 118 0.31 2.77 -22.64
CA PRO A 118 1.57 3.38 -23.04
C PRO A 118 1.81 4.77 -22.39
N THR A 119 0.99 5.18 -21.43
CA THR A 119 1.06 6.52 -20.84
C THR A 119 2.18 6.61 -19.80
N GLU A 120 3.29 7.22 -20.21
CA GLU A 120 4.44 7.54 -19.36
C GLU A 120 3.99 8.36 -18.13
N GLY A 121 4.31 7.89 -16.92
CA GLY A 121 3.93 8.55 -15.66
C GLY A 121 2.52 8.23 -15.13
N ALA A 122 1.82 7.24 -15.70
CA ALA A 122 0.54 6.77 -15.16
C ALA A 122 0.70 6.32 -13.70
N VAL A 123 -0.07 6.95 -12.79
CA VAL A 123 -0.04 6.63 -11.36
C VAL A 123 -0.78 5.32 -11.14
N LYS A 124 -0.11 4.36 -10.50
CA LYS A 124 -0.71 3.11 -10.03
C LYS A 124 -1.88 3.41 -9.08
N ARG A 125 -3.08 2.93 -9.41
CA ARG A 125 -4.34 3.17 -8.68
C ARG A 125 -5.14 1.89 -8.54
N ILE A 126 -5.93 1.83 -7.46
CA ILE A 126 -6.87 0.74 -7.25
C ILE A 126 -8.27 1.31 -7.14
N TYR A 127 -9.19 0.67 -7.85
CA TYR A 127 -10.61 0.98 -7.86
C TYR A 127 -11.40 -0.18 -7.30
N ARG A 128 -12.53 0.15 -6.69
CA ARG A 128 -13.58 -0.78 -6.30
C ARG A 128 -14.89 -0.31 -6.92
N GLU A 129 -15.53 -1.18 -7.66
CA GLU A 129 -16.80 -0.95 -8.32
C GLU A 129 -17.82 -1.95 -7.77
N THR A 130 -19.01 -1.48 -7.41
CA THR A 130 -20.11 -2.34 -6.98
C THR A 130 -21.22 -2.32 -8.01
N GLN A 131 -21.92 -3.43 -8.19
CA GLN A 131 -22.99 -3.54 -9.18
C GLN A 131 -24.10 -2.49 -9.01
N SER A 132 -24.36 -2.05 -7.78
CA SER A 132 -25.36 -1.04 -7.41
C SER A 132 -24.77 0.36 -7.18
N GLY A 133 -23.45 0.54 -7.28
CA GLY A 133 -22.76 1.78 -6.91
C GLY A 133 -21.72 2.23 -7.93
N GLY A 134 -21.23 3.45 -7.79
CA GLY A 134 -20.20 3.98 -8.68
C GLY A 134 -18.81 3.39 -8.44
N LYS A 135 -17.93 3.49 -9.45
CA LYS A 135 -16.50 3.17 -9.33
C LYS A 135 -15.82 4.11 -8.34
N LYS A 136 -15.37 3.58 -7.20
CA LYS A 136 -14.67 4.32 -6.13
C LYS A 136 -13.18 4.06 -6.19
N MET A 137 -12.38 5.11 -6.19
CA MET A 137 -10.91 5.01 -6.06
C MET A 137 -10.54 4.74 -4.59
N LEU A 138 -9.74 3.72 -4.33
CA LEU A 138 -9.31 3.30 -2.99
C LEU A 138 -7.87 3.65 -2.68
N ILE A 139 -6.99 3.51 -3.67
CA ILE A 139 -5.60 3.99 -3.58
C ILE A 139 -5.36 4.94 -4.74
N THR A 140 -4.92 6.14 -4.39
CA THR A 140 -4.83 7.31 -5.25
C THR A 140 -3.38 7.71 -5.54
N LYS A 141 -2.43 7.36 -4.65
CA LYS A 141 -1.01 7.76 -4.74
C LYS A 141 -0.08 6.69 -4.20
N GLN A 142 1.19 6.77 -4.65
CA GLN A 142 2.33 6.06 -4.06
C GLN A 142 2.21 4.54 -3.99
N LEU A 143 1.28 3.95 -4.74
CA LEU A 143 1.19 2.50 -4.90
C LEU A 143 2.41 2.02 -5.68
N ASP A 144 3.09 1.03 -5.12
CA ASP A 144 4.19 0.36 -5.77
C ASP A 144 3.69 -0.94 -6.42
N TYR A 145 3.14 -1.87 -5.64
CA TYR A 145 2.46 -3.04 -6.17
C TYR A 145 1.37 -3.54 -5.22
N LEU A 146 0.42 -4.29 -5.78
CA LEU A 146 -0.52 -5.10 -5.03
C LEU A 146 -0.44 -6.53 -5.54
N LYS A 147 -0.12 -7.46 -4.66
CA LYS A 147 -0.23 -8.90 -4.91
C LYS A 147 -1.41 -9.44 -4.14
N VAL A 148 -2.22 -10.26 -4.79
CA VAL A 148 -3.33 -11.00 -4.17
C VAL A 148 -3.25 -12.43 -4.62
N TRP A 149 -3.29 -13.37 -3.68
CA TRP A 149 -3.27 -14.78 -4.03
C TRP A 149 -4.00 -15.65 -3.03
N GLY A 150 -4.56 -16.75 -3.55
CA GLY A 150 -5.19 -17.80 -2.76
C GLY A 150 -4.21 -18.94 -2.46
N THR A 151 -4.42 -19.61 -1.33
CA THR A 151 -3.78 -20.88 -1.01
C THR A 151 -4.77 -21.84 -0.37
N ASP A 152 -4.59 -23.15 -0.57
CA ASP A 152 -5.33 -24.20 0.13
C ASP A 152 -4.64 -24.69 1.41
N GLY A 153 -3.39 -24.29 1.63
CA GLY A 153 -2.61 -24.53 2.83
C GLY A 153 -2.85 -23.47 3.92
N GLU A 154 -2.35 -23.75 5.12
CA GLU A 154 -2.28 -22.71 6.17
C GLU A 154 -1.24 -21.67 5.79
N ILE A 155 -1.59 -20.38 5.87
CA ILE A 155 -0.64 -19.29 5.62
C ILE A 155 0.15 -19.06 6.91
N ILE A 156 1.28 -19.75 7.02
CA ILE A 156 2.16 -19.66 8.18
C ILE A 156 3.06 -18.44 8.03
N ARG A 157 3.13 -17.59 9.06
CA ARG A 157 4.14 -16.52 9.10
C ARG A 157 5.51 -17.17 9.26
N ASN A 158 6.53 -16.69 8.56
CA ASN A 158 7.92 -16.95 8.98
C ASN A 158 8.03 -16.49 10.44
N LYS A 159 7.97 -17.44 11.39
CA LYS A 159 7.82 -17.16 12.82
C LYS A 159 9.19 -17.09 13.48
N LEU A 160 10.20 -17.68 12.85
CA LEU A 160 11.56 -17.82 13.37
C LEU A 160 12.55 -17.13 12.42
N GLU A 161 13.52 -16.39 12.96
CA GLU A 161 14.61 -15.78 12.19
C GLU A 161 15.44 -16.82 11.41
N SER A 162 15.35 -18.10 11.77
CA SER A 162 16.00 -19.23 11.12
C SER A 162 15.26 -19.79 9.91
N GLU A 163 13.99 -19.42 9.69
CA GLU A 163 13.25 -19.87 8.52
C GLU A 163 13.64 -19.01 7.30
N SER A 164 14.22 -19.62 6.28
CA SER A 164 14.61 -18.90 5.07
C SER A 164 13.37 -18.55 4.22
N MET A 165 13.41 -17.42 3.52
CA MET A 165 12.40 -17.07 2.51
C MET A 165 12.23 -18.19 1.48
N GLU A 166 13.30 -18.90 1.16
CA GLU A 166 13.31 -20.04 0.25
C GLU A 166 12.49 -21.22 0.76
N ASN A 167 12.51 -21.51 2.06
CA ASN A 167 11.65 -22.54 2.68
C ASN A 167 10.17 -22.12 2.63
N TYR A 168 9.89 -20.85 2.89
CA TYR A 168 8.53 -20.29 2.78
C TYR A 168 8.00 -20.37 1.34
N VAL A 169 8.82 -20.00 0.35
CA VAL A 169 8.52 -20.13 -1.08
C VAL A 169 8.23 -21.60 -1.41
N SER A 170 9.11 -22.51 -1.00
CA SER A 170 8.99 -23.94 -1.31
C SER A 170 7.73 -24.56 -0.72
N TYR A 171 7.33 -24.15 0.49
CA TYR A 171 6.08 -24.58 1.11
C TYR A 171 4.85 -24.02 0.39
N LEU A 172 4.83 -22.71 0.06
CA LEU A 172 3.64 -22.10 -0.54
C LEU A 172 3.44 -22.43 -2.01
N THR A 173 4.52 -22.65 -2.76
CA THR A 173 4.49 -22.91 -4.21
C THR A 173 3.48 -24.01 -4.62
N PRO A 174 3.45 -25.20 -3.99
CA PRO A 174 2.47 -26.25 -4.34
C PRO A 174 1.02 -25.91 -3.93
N HIS A 175 0.85 -25.05 -2.93
CA HIS A 175 -0.46 -24.68 -2.38
C HIS A 175 -1.07 -23.45 -3.04
N TYR A 176 -0.39 -22.87 -4.04
CA TYR A 176 -0.70 -21.57 -4.60
C TYR A 176 -1.74 -21.60 -5.74
N TYR A 177 -2.71 -20.69 -5.69
CA TYR A 177 -3.64 -20.45 -6.79
C TYR A 177 -2.95 -19.71 -7.94
N HIS A 178 -2.81 -20.37 -9.10
CA HIS A 178 -2.27 -19.76 -10.31
C HIS A 178 -3.13 -20.16 -11.52
N PRO A 179 -3.74 -19.20 -12.27
CA PRO A 179 -4.60 -19.48 -13.42
C PRO A 179 -3.92 -20.38 -14.48
N THR A 180 -2.61 -20.21 -14.65
CA THR A 180 -1.76 -20.95 -15.60
C THR A 180 -0.85 -22.00 -14.92
N ASN A 181 -1.19 -22.47 -13.70
CA ASN A 181 -0.32 -23.40 -12.95
C ASN A 181 -0.13 -24.68 -13.77
N PRO A 182 1.11 -25.14 -14.04
CA PRO A 182 1.35 -26.37 -14.80
C PRO A 182 0.99 -27.65 -14.03
N ALA A 183 0.71 -27.57 -12.73
CA ALA A 183 0.11 -28.70 -12.02
C ALA A 183 -1.30 -28.96 -12.56
N SER A 184 -1.56 -30.21 -13.00
CA SER A 184 -2.87 -30.65 -13.52
C SER A 184 -4.05 -30.29 -12.63
N ASP A 185 -3.78 -30.11 -11.33
CA ASP A 185 -4.75 -29.89 -10.25
C ASP A 185 -4.52 -28.59 -9.46
N GLY A 186 -3.68 -27.66 -9.95
CA GLY A 186 -3.56 -26.33 -9.35
C GLY A 186 -4.94 -25.71 -9.18
N LEU A 187 -5.18 -24.96 -8.09
CA LEU A 187 -6.49 -24.59 -7.51
C LEU A 187 -7.50 -23.90 -8.46
N ARG A 188 -7.85 -24.45 -9.62
CA ARG A 188 -8.89 -23.93 -10.53
C ARG A 188 -10.25 -23.90 -9.84
N ASP A 189 -10.42 -24.77 -8.85
CA ASP A 189 -11.57 -24.82 -7.97
C ASP A 189 -11.37 -23.90 -6.76
N ILE A 190 -12.01 -22.73 -6.85
CA ILE A 190 -12.00 -21.67 -5.83
C ILE A 190 -12.54 -22.18 -4.47
N SER A 191 -13.37 -23.24 -4.45
CA SER A 191 -13.88 -23.82 -3.20
C SER A 191 -12.78 -24.46 -2.32
N LYS A 192 -11.62 -24.75 -2.92
CA LYS A 192 -10.47 -25.32 -2.22
C LYS A 192 -9.54 -24.26 -1.62
N ILE A 193 -9.69 -22.98 -1.98
CA ILE A 193 -8.89 -21.90 -1.40
C ILE A 193 -9.26 -21.79 0.08
N ARG A 194 -8.29 -21.93 0.99
CA ARG A 194 -8.50 -21.81 2.44
C ARG A 194 -8.11 -20.45 3.01
N GLY A 195 -7.18 -19.76 2.35
CA GLY A 195 -6.75 -18.42 2.73
C GLY A 195 -6.37 -17.58 1.53
N ILE A 196 -6.53 -16.26 1.68
CA ILE A 196 -6.07 -15.26 0.71
C ILE A 196 -5.03 -14.39 1.40
N GLU A 197 -3.84 -14.27 0.82
CA GLU A 197 -2.85 -13.27 1.24
C GLU A 197 -2.90 -12.08 0.28
N LEU A 198 -2.89 -10.89 0.87
CA LEU A 198 -2.75 -9.63 0.15
C LEU A 198 -1.49 -8.95 0.63
N GLN A 199 -0.64 -8.57 -0.31
CA GLN A 199 0.56 -7.81 -0.07
C GLN A 199 0.48 -6.49 -0.83
N LEU A 200 0.30 -5.41 -0.08
CA LEU A 200 0.27 -4.04 -0.58
C LEU A 200 1.64 -3.40 -0.31
N SER A 201 2.32 -2.95 -1.36
CA SER A 201 3.54 -2.16 -1.26
C SER A 201 3.25 -0.71 -1.63
N MET A 202 3.71 0.23 -0.81
CA MET A 202 3.58 1.66 -1.08
C MET A 202 4.87 2.42 -0.78
N HIS A 203 5.15 3.45 -1.58
CA HIS A 203 6.23 4.40 -1.36
C HIS A 203 5.82 5.43 -0.29
N GLU A 204 6.15 5.14 0.97
CA GLU A 204 5.84 5.99 2.12
C GLU A 204 6.47 7.40 2.02
N MET A 205 7.66 7.50 1.41
CA MET A 205 8.34 8.78 1.22
C MET A 205 9.03 8.87 -0.13
N LEU A 206 8.91 10.04 -0.75
CA LEU A 206 9.58 10.40 -2.00
C LEU A 206 10.59 11.53 -1.74
N ASP A 207 11.67 11.57 -2.52
CA ASP A 207 12.64 12.65 -2.52
C ASP A 207 12.12 13.86 -3.31
N LYS A 208 12.98 14.89 -3.46
CA LYS A 208 12.64 16.10 -4.20
C LYS A 208 12.47 15.86 -5.70
N ASP A 209 13.02 14.76 -6.21
CA ASP A 209 12.98 14.32 -7.60
C ASP A 209 11.90 13.25 -7.82
N ASN A 210 10.98 13.10 -6.86
CA ASN A 210 9.87 12.15 -6.87
C ASN A 210 10.30 10.66 -6.86
N LYS A 211 11.52 10.36 -6.41
CA LYS A 211 12.02 8.98 -6.28
C LYS A 211 11.73 8.41 -4.91
N PRO A 212 11.39 7.11 -4.80
CA PRO A 212 11.10 6.50 -3.51
C PRO A 212 12.36 6.41 -2.63
N ILE A 213 12.28 6.97 -1.41
CA ILE A 213 13.33 6.89 -0.39
C ILE A 213 12.96 5.94 0.74
N LYS A 214 11.66 5.70 0.94
CA LYS A 214 11.16 4.73 1.92
C LYS A 214 9.94 4.03 1.33
N GLN A 215 9.97 2.72 1.42
CA GLN A 215 8.89 1.84 1.01
C GLN A 215 8.37 1.08 2.23
N ARG A 216 7.08 0.79 2.21
CA ARG A 216 6.44 -0.01 3.25
C ARG A 216 5.54 -1.05 2.61
N THR A 217 5.70 -2.27 3.08
CA THR A 217 4.90 -3.40 2.65
C THR A 217 3.96 -3.81 3.78
N PHE A 218 2.68 -3.89 3.45
CA PHE A 218 1.62 -4.34 4.32
C PHE A 218 1.15 -5.70 3.82
N THR A 219 1.22 -6.70 4.70
CA THR A 219 0.71 -8.03 4.41
C THR A 219 -0.50 -8.29 5.29
N THR A 220 -1.65 -8.58 4.69
CA THR A 220 -2.83 -9.07 5.39
C THR A 220 -3.22 -10.44 4.86
N ARG A 221 -3.78 -11.27 5.74
CA ARG A 221 -4.19 -12.64 5.44
C ARG A 221 -5.63 -12.79 5.85
N VAL A 222 -6.45 -13.17 4.90
CA VAL A 222 -7.90 -13.29 5.07
C VAL A 222 -8.27 -14.74 4.90
N TYR A 223 -8.79 -15.31 5.98
CA TYR A 223 -9.47 -16.60 5.97
C TYR A 223 -10.97 -16.29 5.91
N SER A 224 -11.65 -16.65 4.81
CA SER A 224 -13.10 -16.45 4.73
C SER A 224 -13.83 -17.49 5.60
N ARG A 225 -15.04 -17.17 6.06
CA ARG A 225 -15.87 -18.07 6.87
C ARG A 225 -16.26 -19.36 6.12
N MET A 226 -16.39 -19.31 4.80
CA MET A 226 -16.54 -20.54 3.99
C MET A 226 -15.25 -21.34 3.90
N LEU A 227 -14.09 -20.71 4.18
CA LEU A 227 -12.76 -21.28 4.00
C LEU A 227 -12.20 -21.95 5.27
N ASN A 228 -12.90 -21.81 6.41
CA ASN A 228 -12.55 -22.51 7.63
C ASN A 228 -13.80 -22.88 8.48
N PRO A 229 -14.52 -23.96 8.13
CA PRO A 229 -15.64 -24.46 8.94
C PRO A 229 -15.20 -25.15 10.26
N LYS A 230 -13.88 -25.30 10.51
CA LYS A 230 -13.37 -26.13 11.61
C LYS A 230 -13.13 -25.43 12.95
N ASN A 231 -13.42 -24.14 13.07
CA ASN A 231 -13.17 -23.37 14.30
C ASN A 231 -14.45 -22.89 15.03
N GLU A 232 -15.63 -23.41 14.69
CA GLU A 232 -16.90 -23.12 15.39
C GLU A 232 -17.51 -24.35 16.09
N SER A 233 -16.68 -25.26 16.61
CA SER A 233 -17.11 -26.37 17.47
C SER A 233 -16.33 -26.42 18.76
#